data_AF-A0AA37LXF8-F1
#
_entry.id   AF-A0AA37LXF8-F1
#
_cell.length_a   1.000
_cell.length_b   1.000
_cell.length_c   1.000
_cell.angle_alpha   90.00
_cell.angle_beta   90.00
_cell.angle_gamma   90.00
#
_symmetry.space_group_name_H-M   'P 1'
#
loop_
_entity.id
_entity.type
_entity.pdbx_description
1 polymer ?
#
loop_
_entity_poly.entity_id
_entity_poly.type
_entity_poly.pdbx_seq_one_letter_code
_entity_poly.pdbx_strand_id
1 'polypeptide(L)'
;MQEKLDEQSAKAKEAREQSSDLVSRPAPIVKVTTVKTLVKLLSDAPFLGVASALEILVGLLAKAQHIDIRVAIIETLFDNLEDETASSQVKLRIISLLDELAVPLAASLNELRPTTEADWNDAEAGGRLPEVAGHREQSAAPIRYLFLHLDKRLCKDLNTKRKLAEMTARLVEQSAKNNQRWTNLFLKKHGFSLSPGETLPLSPVDPDMLKIFSKSPEYFNRSTFIMLRALVLANIQPTPGIAAITKRVRCDSMLAGSNAGKHWLALYGRGKFTMARYGCTDYLAVMHRNIISREILEPSDRIKLDMLQQFAHEVARGLISGGDSSYTVALFKSMTSAMVDEKSLEALHQWKATTLPVLQNSLTHVIELRTPAWQRDPKRRPSELPSTFHLKVAMLAVPPGLGFEQTFVDDVTILIKELAENTAPYHENWEHLKYQVLHYHAGWRPRLAHLALLFGSLENVDVGHPTLVDHLRIDMAKQLVERAYDPKDKEVVVRVKQMLRSWAGCPVEEFRHGARDTLNRLQGGFGKEWFNTAEDLEWTDSDSGETFSLHV
;
A
#
# COMPACT_ATOMS: atom_id res chain seq x y z
N MET A 1 41.20 69.19 -17.55
CA MET A 1 40.27 68.14 -17.08
C MET A 1 39.26 67.77 -18.16
N GLN A 2 38.72 68.75 -18.89
CA GLN A 2 37.84 68.54 -20.05
C GLN A 2 38.51 67.78 -21.21
N GLU A 3 39.75 68.12 -21.57
CA GLU A 3 40.51 67.40 -22.62
C GLU A 3 40.69 65.90 -22.35
N LYS A 4 40.86 65.49 -21.09
CA LYS A 4 41.00 64.07 -20.72
C LYS A 4 39.68 63.30 -20.80
N LEU A 5 38.55 64.00 -20.64
CA LEU A 5 37.21 63.44 -20.80
C LEU A 5 36.86 63.27 -22.28
N ASP A 6 37.26 64.22 -23.11
CA ASP A 6 37.04 64.17 -24.55
C ASP A 6 37.90 63.08 -25.21
N GLU A 7 39.15 62.90 -24.76
CA GLU A 7 40.05 61.85 -25.25
C GLU A 7 39.60 60.43 -24.83
N GLN A 8 38.97 60.28 -23.65
CA GLN A 8 38.35 59.01 -23.23
C GLN A 8 37.06 58.72 -24.01
N SER A 9 36.28 59.75 -24.35
CA SER A 9 35.06 59.60 -25.16
C SER A 9 35.36 59.21 -26.61
N ALA A 10 36.45 59.72 -27.18
CA ALA A 10 36.92 59.36 -28.52
C ALA A 10 37.44 57.91 -28.57
N LYS A 11 38.25 57.50 -27.58
CA LYS A 11 38.74 56.10 -27.47
C LYS A 11 37.62 55.09 -27.21
N ALA A 12 36.57 55.47 -26.49
CA ALA A 12 35.38 54.64 -26.28
C ALA A 12 34.50 54.51 -27.55
N LYS A 13 34.57 55.49 -28.45
CA LYS A 13 33.83 55.49 -29.72
C LYS A 13 34.57 54.66 -30.79
N GLU A 14 35.89 54.78 -30.88
CA GLU A 14 36.72 53.95 -31.74
C GLU A 14 36.71 52.46 -31.32
N ALA A 15 36.66 52.16 -30.02
CA ALA A 15 36.49 50.79 -29.52
C ALA A 15 35.10 50.18 -29.82
N ARG A 16 34.06 51.02 -29.99
CA ARG A 16 32.71 50.59 -30.39
C ARG A 16 32.58 50.38 -31.90
N GLU A 17 33.34 51.12 -32.70
CA GLU A 17 33.30 51.01 -34.16
C GLU A 17 34.20 49.87 -34.68
N GLN A 18 35.25 49.47 -33.93
CA GLN A 18 36.09 48.31 -34.28
C GLN A 18 35.55 46.94 -33.82
N SER A 19 34.51 46.88 -32.99
CA SER A 19 33.82 45.61 -32.64
C SER A 19 32.59 45.32 -33.51
N SER A 20 32.44 46.03 -34.63
CA SER A 20 31.24 46.01 -35.49
C SER A 20 31.22 44.88 -36.53
N ASP A 21 32.21 43.98 -36.56
CA ASP A 21 32.16 42.81 -37.43
C ASP A 21 32.15 41.52 -36.60
N LEU A 22 31.04 40.76 -36.75
CA LEU A 22 30.67 39.50 -36.08
C LEU A 22 30.00 39.61 -34.69
N VAL A 23 29.06 40.54 -34.52
CA VAL A 23 28.09 40.44 -33.41
C VAL A 23 27.06 39.35 -33.75
N SER A 24 27.25 38.16 -33.19
CA SER A 24 26.15 37.20 -33.06
C SER A 24 25.05 37.87 -32.24
N ARG A 25 23.89 38.10 -32.85
CA ARG A 25 22.74 38.67 -32.13
C ARG A 25 22.45 37.75 -30.94
N PRO A 26 22.35 38.29 -29.71
CA PRO A 26 21.95 37.48 -28.57
C PRO A 26 20.57 36.88 -28.87
N ALA A 27 20.44 35.56 -28.72
CA ALA A 27 19.20 34.86 -28.99
C ALA A 27 18.05 35.50 -28.18
N PRO A 28 16.87 35.69 -28.78
CA PRO A 28 15.74 36.33 -28.11
C PRO A 28 15.36 35.54 -26.85
N ILE A 29 15.34 36.21 -25.70
CA ILE A 29 14.97 35.61 -24.42
C ILE A 29 13.44 35.47 -24.38
N VAL A 30 12.94 34.26 -24.69
CA VAL A 30 11.52 33.93 -24.60
C VAL A 30 11.19 33.51 -23.17
N LYS A 31 10.15 34.13 -22.58
CA LYS A 31 9.70 33.78 -21.23
C LYS A 31 9.09 32.37 -21.21
N VAL A 32 9.35 31.62 -20.13
CA VAL A 32 8.80 30.26 -19.90
C VAL A 32 7.26 30.26 -20.02
N THR A 33 6.59 31.27 -19.47
CA THR A 33 5.13 31.41 -19.55
C THR A 33 4.63 31.56 -20.98
N THR A 34 5.37 32.23 -21.86
CA THR A 34 5.03 32.36 -23.28
C THR A 34 5.09 30.99 -23.96
N VAL A 35 6.14 30.21 -23.71
CA VAL A 35 6.25 28.85 -24.28
C VAL A 35 5.15 27.94 -23.73
N LYS A 36 4.87 27.97 -22.43
CA LYS A 36 3.74 27.21 -21.84
C LYS A 36 2.40 27.58 -22.46
N THR A 37 2.17 28.86 -22.74
CA THR A 37 0.95 29.33 -23.40
C THR A 37 0.90 28.83 -24.84
N LEU A 38 2.01 28.88 -25.58
CA LEU A 38 2.10 28.34 -26.93
C LEU A 38 1.79 26.83 -26.94
N VAL A 39 2.34 26.06 -26.01
CA VAL A 39 2.10 24.62 -25.88
C VAL A 39 0.61 24.32 -25.70
N LYS A 40 -0.09 25.07 -24.83
CA LYS A 40 -1.55 24.95 -24.66
C LYS A 40 -2.33 25.37 -25.89
N LEU A 41 -1.91 26.46 -26.55
CA LEU A 41 -2.57 26.91 -27.78
C LEU A 41 -2.44 25.88 -28.91
N LEU A 42 -1.32 25.16 -28.99
CA LEU A 42 -1.13 24.09 -29.97
C LEU A 42 -2.03 22.88 -29.70
N SER A 43 -2.47 22.66 -28.46
CA SER A 43 -3.40 21.58 -28.09
C SER A 43 -4.81 21.86 -28.61
N ASP A 44 -5.24 23.12 -28.53
CA ASP A 44 -6.62 23.55 -28.80
C ASP A 44 -6.78 24.35 -30.11
N ALA A 45 -5.78 24.35 -31.00
CA ALA A 45 -5.80 25.17 -32.21
C ALA A 45 -6.72 24.57 -33.30
N PRO A 46 -7.90 25.14 -33.59
CA PRO A 46 -8.81 24.58 -34.61
C PRO A 46 -8.29 24.74 -36.04
N PHE A 47 -7.28 25.59 -36.24
CA PHE A 47 -6.70 25.92 -37.53
C PHE A 47 -5.43 25.11 -37.84
N LEU A 48 -4.92 24.31 -36.89
CA LEU A 48 -3.71 23.53 -37.06
C LEU A 48 -4.04 22.04 -37.03
N GLY A 49 -3.54 21.27 -38.00
CA GLY A 49 -3.70 19.82 -37.98
C GLY A 49 -2.98 19.20 -36.78
N VAL A 50 -3.60 18.20 -36.15
CA VAL A 50 -3.06 17.50 -34.96
C VAL A 50 -1.64 16.98 -35.20
N ALA A 51 -1.36 16.44 -36.38
CA ALA A 51 -0.02 15.97 -36.75
C ALA A 51 1.02 17.10 -36.75
N SER A 52 0.67 18.28 -37.28
CA SER A 52 1.54 19.45 -37.30
C SER A 52 1.77 20.01 -35.90
N ALA A 53 0.73 20.06 -35.06
CA ALA A 53 0.85 20.45 -33.66
C ALA A 53 1.81 19.52 -32.90
N LEU A 54 1.70 18.20 -33.10
CA LEU A 54 2.58 17.22 -32.48
C LEU A 54 4.04 17.39 -32.91
N GLU A 55 4.32 17.58 -34.20
CA GLU A 55 5.71 17.79 -34.66
C GLU A 55 6.34 19.06 -34.08
N ILE A 56 5.55 20.14 -33.89
CA ILE A 56 6.03 21.35 -33.20
C ILE A 56 6.33 21.05 -31.73
N LEU A 57 5.44 20.34 -31.03
CA LEU A 57 5.64 19.95 -29.62
C LEU A 57 6.89 19.08 -29.43
N VAL A 58 7.14 18.15 -30.36
CA VAL A 58 8.34 17.30 -30.39
C VAL A 58 9.60 18.14 -30.57
N GLY A 59 9.61 19.04 -31.55
CA GLY A 59 10.72 19.95 -31.79
C GLY A 59 11.03 20.84 -30.57
N LEU A 60 9.97 21.31 -29.89
CA LEU A 60 10.10 22.08 -28.65
C LEU A 60 10.65 21.22 -27.50
N LEU A 61 10.15 20.00 -27.30
CA LEU A 61 10.58 19.13 -26.21
C LEU A 61 12.06 18.75 -26.35
N ALA A 62 12.52 18.44 -27.57
CA ALA A 62 13.91 18.09 -27.87
C ALA A 62 14.88 19.25 -27.62
N LYS A 63 14.43 20.50 -27.69
CA LYS A 63 15.26 21.70 -27.49
C LYS A 63 15.07 22.36 -26.12
N ALA A 64 13.97 22.06 -25.44
CA ALA A 64 13.66 22.64 -24.14
C ALA A 64 14.69 22.19 -23.09
N GLN A 65 15.29 23.15 -22.39
CA GLN A 65 16.14 22.90 -21.23
C GLN A 65 15.41 23.12 -19.91
N HIS A 66 14.36 23.96 -19.90
CA HIS A 66 13.63 24.30 -18.69
C HIS A 66 12.58 23.24 -18.34
N ILE A 67 12.56 22.80 -17.07
CA ILE A 67 11.68 21.72 -16.60
C ILE A 67 10.20 22.04 -16.82
N ASP A 68 9.73 23.24 -16.48
CA ASP A 68 8.32 23.62 -16.64
C ASP A 68 7.83 23.59 -18.09
N ILE A 69 8.73 23.84 -19.06
CA ILE A 69 8.39 23.74 -20.49
C ILE A 69 8.21 22.27 -20.85
N ARG A 70 9.14 21.41 -20.42
CA ARG A 70 9.07 19.95 -20.65
C ARG A 70 7.81 19.34 -20.03
N VAL A 71 7.53 19.68 -18.77
CA VAL A 71 6.33 19.24 -18.05
C VAL A 71 5.08 19.67 -18.79
N ALA A 72 4.97 20.95 -19.18
CA ALA A 72 3.80 21.43 -19.93
C ALA A 72 3.62 20.69 -21.26
N ILE A 73 4.69 20.42 -22.00
CA ILE A 73 4.60 19.67 -23.27
C ILE A 73 4.15 18.23 -23.01
N ILE A 74 4.72 17.55 -22.02
CA ILE A 74 4.40 16.16 -21.70
C ILE A 74 2.98 16.05 -21.16
N GLU A 75 2.53 16.99 -20.33
CA GLU A 75 1.12 17.10 -19.90
C GLU A 75 0.20 17.24 -21.10
N THR A 76 0.47 18.16 -22.02
CA THR A 76 -0.31 18.32 -23.26
C THR A 76 -0.32 17.04 -24.11
N LEU A 77 0.79 16.30 -24.19
CA LEU A 77 0.82 15.01 -24.89
C LEU A 77 -0.08 13.97 -24.21
N PHE A 78 -0.12 13.94 -22.87
CA PHE A 78 -1.07 13.09 -22.15
C PHE A 78 -2.51 13.53 -22.37
N ASP A 79 -2.81 14.83 -22.30
CA ASP A 79 -4.16 15.36 -22.51
C ASP A 79 -4.66 15.02 -23.94
N ASN A 80 -3.80 15.12 -24.96
CA ASN A 80 -4.13 14.69 -26.33
C ASN A 80 -4.32 13.16 -26.49
N LEU A 81 -3.71 12.36 -25.61
CA LEU A 81 -3.92 10.91 -25.58
C LEU A 81 -5.29 10.56 -24.98
N GLU A 82 -5.78 11.39 -24.06
CA GLU A 82 -7.09 11.29 -23.40
C GLU A 82 -8.25 11.65 -24.34
N ASP A 83 -8.01 12.49 -25.34
CA ASP A 83 -9.04 12.93 -26.30
C ASP A 83 -9.69 11.73 -27.03
N GLU A 84 -11.02 11.61 -26.90
CA GLU A 84 -11.82 10.56 -27.56
C GLU A 84 -11.86 10.73 -29.08
N THR A 85 -11.66 11.95 -29.58
CA THR A 85 -11.67 12.28 -31.01
C THR A 85 -10.34 11.99 -31.70
N ALA A 86 -9.26 11.77 -30.93
CA ALA A 86 -7.95 11.46 -31.48
C ALA A 86 -7.91 10.06 -32.12
N SER A 87 -7.40 9.98 -33.35
CA SER A 87 -7.30 8.71 -34.07
C SER A 87 -6.28 7.76 -33.44
N SER A 88 -6.46 6.44 -33.63
CA SER A 88 -5.54 5.43 -33.11
C SER A 88 -4.09 5.67 -33.56
N GLN A 89 -3.88 6.14 -34.79
CA GLN A 89 -2.53 6.44 -35.31
C GLN A 89 -1.87 7.61 -34.57
N VAL A 90 -2.65 8.65 -34.24
CA VAL A 90 -2.19 9.79 -33.44
C VAL A 90 -1.81 9.34 -32.03
N LYS A 91 -2.66 8.53 -31.38
CA LYS A 91 -2.37 7.97 -30.04
C LYS A 91 -1.10 7.14 -30.01
N LEU A 92 -0.87 6.29 -31.03
CA LEU A 92 0.35 5.52 -31.16
C LEU A 92 1.59 6.40 -31.36
N ARG A 93 1.47 7.46 -32.16
CA ARG A 93 2.55 8.43 -32.35
C ARG A 93 2.88 9.13 -31.04
N ILE A 94 1.88 9.60 -30.29
CA ILE A 94 2.07 10.23 -28.98
C ILE A 94 2.81 9.28 -28.02
N ILE A 95 2.38 8.02 -27.91
CA ILE A 95 3.04 7.02 -27.05
C ILE A 95 4.50 6.83 -27.47
N SER A 96 4.78 6.69 -28.77
CA SER A 96 6.15 6.57 -29.27
C SER A 96 7.02 7.78 -28.91
N LEU A 97 6.45 8.99 -28.96
CA LEU A 97 7.16 10.23 -28.64
C LEU A 97 7.44 10.36 -27.14
N LEU A 98 6.48 9.97 -26.30
CA LEU A 98 6.66 9.90 -24.85
C LEU A 98 7.76 8.88 -24.49
N ASP A 99 7.78 7.74 -25.16
CA ASP A 99 8.80 6.70 -24.96
C ASP A 99 10.20 7.19 -25.34
N GLU A 100 10.33 7.93 -26.45
CA GLU A 100 11.62 8.44 -26.92
C GLU A 100 12.13 9.63 -26.10
N LEU A 101 11.26 10.58 -25.74
CA LEU A 101 11.68 11.89 -25.21
C LEU A 101 11.35 12.07 -23.72
N ALA A 102 10.26 11.51 -23.22
CA ALA A 102 9.83 11.72 -21.84
C ALA A 102 10.38 10.64 -20.89
N VAL A 103 10.39 9.38 -21.33
CA VAL A 103 10.90 8.26 -20.50
C VAL A 103 12.36 8.45 -20.08
N PRO A 104 13.32 8.81 -20.95
CA PRO A 104 14.70 9.03 -20.51
C PRO A 104 14.84 10.17 -19.50
N LEU A 105 14.01 11.21 -19.61
CA LEU A 105 14.00 12.33 -18.68
C LEU A 105 13.49 11.91 -17.30
N ALA A 106 12.34 11.22 -17.24
CA ALA A 106 11.75 10.75 -15.99
C ALA A 106 12.57 9.64 -15.30
N ALA A 107 13.31 8.85 -16.09
CA ALA A 107 14.23 7.82 -15.61
C ALA A 107 15.57 8.39 -15.08
N SER A 108 15.85 9.68 -15.28
CA SER A 108 17.11 10.31 -14.88
C SER A 108 17.25 10.42 -13.35
N LEU A 109 18.49 10.61 -12.88
CA LEU A 109 18.79 10.82 -11.46
C LEU A 109 18.16 12.11 -10.93
N ASN A 110 18.14 13.16 -11.76
CA ASN A 110 17.59 14.46 -11.46
C ASN A 110 16.97 15.07 -12.72
N GLU A 111 15.66 15.33 -12.70
CA GLU A 111 14.94 15.83 -13.87
C GLU A 111 15.21 17.31 -14.16
N LEU A 112 15.55 18.09 -13.12
CA LEU A 112 15.91 19.50 -13.23
C LEU A 112 17.23 19.68 -13.98
N ARG A 113 18.13 18.70 -13.82
CA ARG A 113 19.42 18.63 -14.49
C ARG A 113 19.72 17.18 -14.86
N PRO A 114 19.19 16.69 -15.99
CA PRO A 114 19.41 15.32 -16.42
C PRO A 114 20.91 15.03 -16.58
N THR A 115 21.33 13.89 -16.04
CA THR A 115 22.72 13.44 -16.10
C THR A 115 23.12 13.13 -17.53
N THR A 116 24.18 13.78 -18.01
CA THR A 116 24.74 13.54 -19.35
C THR A 116 25.81 12.45 -19.31
N GLU A 117 26.16 11.87 -20.46
CA GLU A 117 27.29 10.93 -20.52
C GLU A 117 28.63 11.57 -20.13
N ALA A 118 28.78 12.89 -20.32
CA ALA A 118 29.96 13.61 -19.84
C ALA A 118 30.02 13.64 -18.31
N ASP A 119 28.88 13.86 -17.64
CA ASP A 119 28.80 13.81 -16.17
C ASP A 119 29.10 12.40 -15.66
N TRP A 120 28.63 11.37 -16.36
CA TRP A 120 28.93 9.98 -16.01
C TRP A 120 30.42 9.64 -16.15
N ASN A 121 31.03 10.05 -17.27
CA ASN A 121 32.46 9.82 -17.52
C ASN A 121 33.33 10.52 -16.47
N ASP A 122 33.00 11.75 -16.07
CA ASP A 122 33.67 12.45 -14.97
C ASP A 122 33.56 11.67 -13.65
N ALA A 123 32.36 11.21 -13.30
CA ALA A 123 32.13 10.45 -12.09
C ALA A 123 32.89 9.11 -12.06
N GLU A 124 32.97 8.41 -13.21
CA GLU A 124 33.70 7.15 -13.37
C GLU A 124 35.22 7.32 -13.24
N ALA A 125 35.74 8.45 -13.72
CA ALA A 125 37.14 8.87 -13.57
C ALA A 125 37.51 9.30 -12.15
N GLY A 126 36.56 9.30 -11.20
CA GLY A 126 36.78 9.66 -9.80
C GLY A 126 36.28 11.05 -9.42
N GLY A 127 35.55 11.72 -10.32
CA GLY A 127 34.93 13.02 -10.12
C GLY A 127 33.79 13.04 -9.09
N ARG A 128 32.91 14.03 -9.21
CA ARG A 128 31.75 14.16 -8.29
C ARG A 128 30.68 13.14 -8.66
N LEU A 129 29.97 12.61 -7.65
CA LEU A 129 28.82 11.76 -7.95
C LEU A 129 27.73 12.64 -8.55
N PRO A 130 27.03 12.19 -9.60
CA PRO A 130 25.88 12.90 -10.11
C PRO A 130 24.84 13.07 -9.01
N GLU A 131 24.23 14.26 -8.97
CA GLU A 131 23.23 14.61 -7.97
C GLU A 131 21.92 13.86 -8.23
N VAL A 132 21.33 13.33 -7.16
CA VAL A 132 20.03 12.65 -7.21
C VAL A 132 18.95 13.59 -6.68
N ALA A 133 17.83 13.70 -7.39
CA ALA A 133 16.69 14.51 -6.95
C ALA A 133 16.17 14.05 -5.57
N GLY A 134 15.84 15.01 -4.71
CA GLY A 134 15.36 14.73 -3.36
C GLY A 134 14.00 14.02 -3.35
N HIS A 135 13.91 12.88 -2.66
CA HIS A 135 12.71 12.04 -2.54
C HIS A 135 11.47 12.71 -1.89
N ARG A 136 11.58 13.92 -1.34
CA ARG A 136 10.50 14.56 -0.55
C ARG A 136 9.86 15.76 -1.23
N GLU A 137 10.38 16.17 -2.38
CA GLU A 137 9.90 17.35 -3.08
C GLU A 137 9.26 16.88 -4.39
N GLN A 138 7.93 16.94 -4.49
CA GLN A 138 7.24 16.69 -5.77
C GLN A 138 7.79 17.59 -6.89
N SER A 139 8.27 18.79 -6.54
CA SER A 139 8.98 19.71 -7.43
C SER A 139 10.31 19.19 -7.96
N ALA A 140 10.90 18.15 -7.34
CA ALA A 140 12.22 17.63 -7.73
C ALA A 140 12.15 16.57 -8.86
N ALA A 141 10.99 15.98 -9.12
CA ALA A 141 10.79 15.00 -10.20
C ALA A 141 9.39 15.11 -10.85
N PRO A 142 9.05 16.27 -11.44
CA PRO A 142 7.70 16.55 -11.92
C PRO A 142 7.29 15.70 -13.14
N ILE A 143 8.20 15.33 -14.04
CA ILE A 143 7.90 14.49 -15.19
C ILE A 143 7.59 13.06 -14.73
N ARG A 144 8.40 12.45 -13.86
CA ARG A 144 8.09 11.14 -13.27
C ARG A 144 6.75 11.15 -12.57
N TYR A 145 6.40 12.23 -11.87
CA TYR A 145 5.10 12.37 -11.23
C TYR A 145 3.94 12.25 -12.23
N LEU A 146 4.08 12.78 -13.45
CA LEU A 146 3.08 12.59 -14.52
C LEU A 146 2.86 11.10 -14.83
N PHE A 147 3.94 10.32 -14.90
CA PHE A 147 3.86 8.86 -15.12
C PHE A 147 3.20 8.12 -13.95
N LEU A 148 3.46 8.51 -12.69
CA LEU A 148 2.88 7.84 -11.50
C LEU A 148 1.37 8.03 -11.34
N HIS A 149 0.80 8.96 -12.10
CA HIS A 149 -0.62 9.28 -12.11
C HIS A 149 -1.31 8.92 -13.43
N LEU A 150 -0.66 8.13 -14.30
CA LEU A 150 -1.26 7.65 -15.55
C LEU A 150 -2.54 6.84 -15.32
N ASP A 151 -2.60 6.09 -14.22
CA ASP A 151 -3.78 5.30 -13.83
C ASP A 151 -5.04 6.16 -13.64
N LYS A 152 -4.85 7.41 -13.18
CA LYS A 152 -5.93 8.38 -12.98
C LYS A 152 -6.29 9.16 -14.23
N ARG A 153 -5.38 9.15 -15.21
CA ARG A 153 -5.43 9.98 -16.41
C ARG A 153 -6.00 9.22 -17.61
N LEU A 154 -5.86 7.89 -17.69
CA LEU A 154 -6.04 7.18 -18.98
C LEU A 154 -7.22 6.20 -19.14
N CYS A 155 -7.61 6.16 -20.43
CA CYS A 155 -8.87 5.84 -21.13
C CYS A 155 -9.50 4.46 -20.95
N LYS A 156 -10.79 4.35 -21.29
CA LYS A 156 -11.56 3.08 -21.41
C LYS A 156 -10.93 2.05 -22.37
N ASP A 157 -10.01 2.46 -23.25
CA ASP A 157 -9.36 1.59 -24.24
C ASP A 157 -8.24 0.72 -23.63
N LEU A 158 -8.42 -0.60 -23.71
CA LEU A 158 -7.48 -1.59 -23.17
C LEU A 158 -6.12 -1.58 -23.88
N ASN A 159 -6.07 -1.32 -25.19
CA ASN A 159 -4.83 -1.36 -25.95
C ASN A 159 -3.88 -0.21 -25.58
N THR A 160 -4.43 1.00 -25.47
CA THR A 160 -3.69 2.18 -24.99
C THR A 160 -3.19 1.96 -23.56
N LYS A 161 -4.03 1.46 -22.66
CA LYS A 161 -3.62 1.11 -21.28
C LYS A 161 -2.44 0.14 -21.25
N ARG A 162 -2.48 -0.92 -22.06
CA ARG A 162 -1.37 -1.88 -22.17
C ARG A 162 -0.07 -1.20 -22.58
N LYS A 163 -0.09 -0.41 -23.66
CA LYS A 163 1.10 0.29 -24.16
C LYS A 163 1.69 1.28 -23.16
N LEU A 164 0.83 1.97 -22.41
CA LEU A 164 1.24 2.86 -21.33
C LEU A 164 1.89 2.12 -20.16
N ALA A 165 1.37 0.95 -19.81
CA ALA A 165 1.96 0.13 -18.77
C ALA A 165 3.31 -0.45 -19.20
N GLU A 166 3.45 -0.88 -20.46
CA GLU A 166 4.74 -1.30 -21.04
C GLU A 166 5.76 -0.15 -21.03
N MET A 167 5.34 1.06 -21.40
CA MET A 167 6.17 2.27 -21.31
C MET A 167 6.59 2.57 -19.86
N THR A 168 5.67 2.42 -18.91
CA THR A 168 5.95 2.58 -17.48
C THR A 168 6.96 1.54 -16.98
N ALA A 169 6.86 0.29 -17.43
CA ALA A 169 7.83 -0.74 -17.10
C ALA A 169 9.22 -0.39 -17.64
N ARG A 170 9.32 0.07 -18.91
CA ARG A 170 10.58 0.54 -19.49
C ARG A 170 11.18 1.71 -18.73
N LEU A 171 10.36 2.67 -18.30
CA LEU A 171 10.76 3.78 -17.44
C LEU A 171 11.40 3.28 -16.14
N VAL A 172 10.75 2.34 -15.44
CA VAL A 172 11.28 1.76 -14.20
C VAL A 172 12.61 1.05 -14.44
N GLU A 173 12.71 0.26 -15.52
CA GLU A 173 13.93 -0.47 -15.87
C GLU A 173 15.09 0.48 -16.22
N GLN A 174 14.82 1.54 -17.00
CA GLN A 174 15.83 2.53 -17.35
C GLN A 174 16.28 3.31 -16.11
N SER A 175 15.35 3.69 -15.22
CA SER A 175 15.68 4.30 -13.95
C SER A 175 16.55 3.37 -13.10
N ALA A 176 16.26 2.07 -13.11
CA ALA A 176 17.03 1.10 -12.35
C ALA A 176 18.46 0.92 -12.86
N LYS A 177 18.67 0.97 -14.19
CA LYS A 177 20.02 0.97 -14.79
C LYS A 177 20.82 2.20 -14.38
N ASN A 178 20.21 3.38 -14.44
CA ASN A 178 20.84 4.63 -13.99
C ASN A 178 21.21 4.55 -12.50
N ASN A 179 20.31 4.05 -11.67
CA ASN A 179 20.56 3.89 -10.25
C ASN A 179 21.66 2.85 -9.97
N GLN A 180 21.71 1.74 -10.73
CA GLN A 180 22.76 0.73 -10.59
C GLN A 180 24.15 1.32 -10.86
N ARG A 181 24.30 2.08 -11.96
CA ARG A 181 25.55 2.81 -12.28
C ARG A 181 25.92 3.75 -11.14
N TRP A 182 24.96 4.52 -10.63
CA TRP A 182 25.16 5.42 -9.50
C TRP A 182 25.59 4.68 -8.22
N THR A 183 24.92 3.58 -7.85
CA THR A 183 25.23 2.84 -6.62
C THR A 183 26.61 2.21 -6.66
N ASN A 184 27.04 1.72 -7.83
CA ASN A 184 28.38 1.18 -8.00
C ASN A 184 29.45 2.28 -7.82
N LEU A 185 29.20 3.48 -8.36
CA LEU A 185 30.08 4.63 -8.15
C LEU A 185 30.10 5.09 -6.69
N PHE A 186 28.95 5.08 -6.01
CA PHE A 186 28.86 5.38 -4.59
C PHE A 186 29.73 4.43 -3.76
N LEU A 187 29.64 3.11 -4.02
CA LEU A 187 30.48 2.13 -3.34
C LEU A 187 31.98 2.39 -3.59
N LYS A 188 32.37 2.56 -4.86
CA LYS A 188 33.76 2.82 -5.28
C LYS A 188 34.32 4.08 -4.60
N LYS A 189 33.55 5.18 -4.63
CA LYS A 189 34.00 6.48 -4.12
C LYS A 189 34.21 6.50 -2.61
N HIS A 190 33.35 5.80 -1.87
CA HIS A 190 33.42 5.76 -0.41
C HIS A 190 34.24 4.58 0.13
N GLY A 191 34.90 3.81 -0.76
CA GLY A 191 35.71 2.66 -0.36
C GLY A 191 34.89 1.55 0.29
N PHE A 192 33.61 1.44 -0.07
CA PHE A 192 32.75 0.37 0.40
C PHE A 192 32.86 -0.85 -0.50
N SER A 193 32.92 -2.03 0.12
CA SER A 193 32.92 -3.31 -0.57
C SER A 193 31.81 -4.20 -0.01
N LEU A 194 31.22 -4.99 -0.91
CA LEU A 194 30.32 -6.08 -0.55
C LEU A 194 31.14 -7.36 -0.33
N SER A 195 30.60 -8.29 0.45
CA SER A 195 31.20 -9.62 0.61
C SER A 195 31.24 -10.37 -0.74
N PRO A 196 32.16 -11.32 -0.94
CA PRO A 196 32.18 -12.15 -2.14
C PRO A 196 30.82 -12.82 -2.39
N GLY A 197 30.25 -12.64 -3.59
CA GLY A 197 28.94 -13.18 -3.97
C GLY A 197 27.73 -12.31 -3.60
N GLU A 198 27.91 -11.24 -2.83
CA GLU A 198 26.85 -10.26 -2.57
C GLU A 198 26.78 -9.23 -3.71
N THR A 199 25.56 -8.92 -4.17
CA THR A 199 25.29 -7.89 -5.17
C THR A 199 24.21 -6.94 -4.68
N LEU A 200 24.26 -5.68 -5.13
CA LEU A 200 23.19 -4.74 -4.84
C LEU A 200 21.93 -5.10 -5.64
N PRO A 201 20.74 -5.10 -5.00
CA PRO A 201 19.47 -5.21 -5.69
C PRO A 201 19.33 -4.13 -6.76
N LEU A 202 18.86 -4.54 -7.94
CA LEU A 202 18.41 -3.60 -8.96
C LEU A 202 17.15 -2.88 -8.47
N SER A 203 17.17 -1.55 -8.48
CA SER A 203 16.07 -0.70 -8.00
C SER A 203 16.04 0.59 -8.81
N PRO A 204 14.86 1.14 -9.15
CA PRO A 204 14.78 2.49 -9.71
C PRO A 204 15.39 3.52 -8.76
N VAL A 205 15.73 4.68 -9.30
CA VAL A 205 16.25 5.83 -8.55
C VAL A 205 15.28 6.24 -7.46
N ASP A 206 13.98 6.24 -7.78
CA ASP A 206 12.91 6.44 -6.83
C ASP A 206 12.10 5.15 -6.68
N PRO A 207 12.30 4.39 -5.58
CA PRO A 207 11.52 3.19 -5.30
C PRO A 207 10.01 3.36 -5.31
N ASP A 208 9.49 4.57 -5.08
CA ASP A 208 8.04 4.81 -5.08
C ASP A 208 7.44 4.59 -6.48
N MET A 209 8.27 4.56 -7.54
CA MET A 209 7.85 4.19 -8.88
C MET A 209 7.24 2.78 -8.96
N LEU A 210 7.70 1.85 -8.13
CA LEU A 210 7.16 0.49 -8.10
C LEU A 210 5.72 0.44 -7.57
N LYS A 211 5.28 1.46 -6.83
CA LYS A 211 3.92 1.54 -6.29
C LYS A 211 2.86 1.69 -7.39
N ILE A 212 3.24 2.13 -8.59
CA ILE A 212 2.27 2.24 -9.70
C ILE A 212 1.63 0.88 -10.02
N PHE A 213 2.39 -0.21 -9.88
CA PHE A 213 1.91 -1.56 -10.15
C PHE A 213 0.92 -2.08 -9.09
N SER A 214 0.85 -1.49 -7.89
CA SER A 214 -0.21 -1.85 -6.93
C SER A 214 -1.57 -1.26 -7.32
N LYS A 215 -1.59 -0.17 -8.10
CA LYS A 215 -2.82 0.44 -8.63
C LYS A 215 -3.31 -0.21 -9.92
N SER A 216 -2.40 -0.81 -10.69
CA SER A 216 -2.69 -1.50 -11.96
C SER A 216 -2.00 -2.87 -11.99
N PRO A 217 -2.35 -3.78 -11.06
CA PRO A 217 -1.69 -5.09 -10.91
C PRO A 217 -1.77 -5.96 -12.17
N GLU A 218 -2.77 -5.73 -13.00
CA GLU A 218 -2.98 -6.46 -14.25
C GLU A 218 -1.89 -6.29 -15.29
N TYR A 219 -1.13 -5.20 -15.21
CA TYR A 219 0.03 -4.94 -16.07
C TYR A 219 1.37 -5.10 -15.35
N PHE A 220 1.38 -5.66 -14.14
CA PHE A 220 2.62 -5.86 -13.41
C PHE A 220 3.43 -6.99 -14.07
N ASN A 221 4.63 -6.70 -14.56
CA ASN A 221 5.46 -7.69 -15.25
C ASN A 221 6.48 -8.34 -14.31
N ARG A 222 7.04 -9.47 -14.75
CA ARG A 222 8.01 -10.25 -13.98
C ARG A 222 9.30 -9.49 -13.66
N SER A 223 9.82 -8.71 -14.61
CA SER A 223 11.06 -7.93 -14.45
C SER A 223 10.96 -6.95 -13.28
N THR A 224 9.92 -6.11 -13.28
CA THR A 224 9.67 -5.12 -12.22
C THR A 224 9.30 -5.78 -10.90
N PHE A 225 8.62 -6.93 -10.91
CA PHE A 225 8.37 -7.73 -9.71
C PHE A 225 9.66 -8.23 -9.05
N ILE A 226 10.62 -8.70 -9.84
CA ILE A 226 11.93 -9.15 -9.32
C ILE A 226 12.67 -7.99 -8.65
N MET A 227 12.63 -6.78 -9.23
CA MET A 227 13.23 -5.59 -8.62
C MET A 227 12.57 -5.25 -7.28
N LEU A 228 11.24 -5.24 -7.24
CA LEU A 228 10.47 -4.97 -6.03
C LEU A 228 10.77 -6.00 -4.92
N ARG A 229 10.73 -7.29 -5.27
CA ARG A 229 11.10 -8.37 -4.36
C ARG A 229 12.50 -8.17 -3.78
N ALA A 230 13.50 -7.93 -4.63
CA ALA A 230 14.87 -7.77 -4.19
C ALA A 230 15.06 -6.55 -3.27
N LEU A 231 14.41 -5.43 -3.58
CA LEU A 231 14.47 -4.21 -2.77
C LEU A 231 13.79 -4.35 -1.41
N VAL A 232 12.61 -5.00 -1.37
CA VAL A 232 11.88 -5.27 -0.12
C VAL A 232 12.70 -6.18 0.77
N LEU A 233 13.23 -7.29 0.24
CA LEU A 233 14.03 -8.23 1.01
C LEU A 233 15.34 -7.62 1.51
N ALA A 234 16.00 -6.77 0.71
CA ALA A 234 17.21 -6.08 1.16
C ALA A 234 16.98 -5.10 2.31
N ASN A 235 15.74 -4.68 2.58
CA ASN A 235 15.40 -3.85 3.74
C ASN A 235 14.89 -4.66 4.93
N ILE A 236 14.18 -5.77 4.71
CA ILE A 236 13.69 -6.65 5.78
C ILE A 236 14.82 -7.51 6.34
N GLN A 237 15.62 -8.08 5.46
CA GLN A 237 16.73 -8.98 5.76
C GLN A 237 17.95 -8.54 4.93
N PRO A 238 18.58 -7.40 5.26
CA PRO A 238 19.76 -6.91 4.55
C PRO A 238 20.89 -7.94 4.64
N THR A 239 21.64 -8.11 3.54
CA THR A 239 22.87 -8.88 3.58
C THR A 239 23.88 -8.22 4.54
N PRO A 240 24.85 -8.97 5.08
CA PRO A 240 25.88 -8.40 5.96
C PRO A 240 26.57 -7.17 5.37
N GLY A 241 26.88 -7.17 4.06
CA GLY A 241 27.47 -6.03 3.37
C GLY A 241 26.55 -4.81 3.34
N ILE A 242 25.30 -4.96 2.90
CA ILE A 242 24.32 -3.86 2.85
C ILE A 242 24.06 -3.29 4.25
N ALA A 243 23.93 -4.15 5.26
CA ALA A 243 23.74 -3.75 6.64
C ALA A 243 24.94 -2.96 7.19
N ALA A 244 26.16 -3.42 6.91
CA ALA A 244 27.39 -2.75 7.36
C ALA A 244 27.57 -1.38 6.69
N ILE A 245 27.36 -1.29 5.38
CA ILE A 245 27.45 -0.02 4.63
C ILE A 245 26.38 0.95 5.13
N THR A 246 25.13 0.51 5.24
CA THR A 246 24.04 1.34 5.74
C THR A 246 24.31 1.84 7.15
N LYS A 247 24.90 1.01 8.02
CA LYS A 247 25.34 1.44 9.35
C LYS A 247 26.43 2.51 9.28
N ARG A 248 27.46 2.33 8.44
CA ARG A 248 28.53 3.32 8.25
C ARG A 248 27.99 4.66 7.74
N VAL A 249 27.11 4.62 6.74
CA VAL A 249 26.46 5.82 6.19
C VAL A 249 25.65 6.56 7.26
N ARG A 250 24.92 5.85 8.14
CA ARG A 250 24.19 6.47 9.24
C ARG A 250 25.09 7.08 10.32
N CYS A 251 26.23 6.44 10.61
CA CYS A 251 27.14 6.88 11.67
C CYS A 251 28.00 8.09 11.25
N ASP A 252 28.22 8.29 9.96
CA ASP A 252 28.90 9.47 9.44
C ASP A 252 27.87 10.60 9.20
N SER A 253 27.85 11.60 10.07
CA SER A 253 26.89 12.71 10.00
C SER A 253 27.03 13.55 8.71
N MET A 254 28.25 13.70 8.19
CA MET A 254 28.50 14.45 6.96
C MET A 254 27.97 13.68 5.75
N LEU A 255 28.26 12.38 5.69
CA LEU A 255 27.75 11.51 4.63
C LEU A 255 26.23 11.37 4.71
N ALA A 256 25.67 11.09 5.89
CA ALA A 256 24.22 11.00 6.11
C ALA A 256 23.47 12.27 5.70
N GLY A 257 24.07 13.45 5.92
CA GLY A 257 23.50 14.74 5.53
C GLY A 257 23.65 15.09 4.04
N SER A 258 24.60 14.46 3.35
CA SER A 258 24.88 14.68 1.93
C SER A 258 23.78 14.14 1.00
N ASN A 259 23.75 14.60 -0.24
CA ASN A 259 22.85 14.07 -1.27
C ASN A 259 23.00 12.55 -1.45
N ALA A 260 24.25 12.07 -1.51
CA ALA A 260 24.55 10.66 -1.74
C ALA A 260 24.15 9.76 -0.56
N GLY A 261 24.45 10.16 0.68
CA GLY A 261 24.04 9.39 1.85
C GLY A 261 22.52 9.37 2.03
N LYS A 262 21.83 10.49 1.78
CA LYS A 262 20.35 10.52 1.77
C LYS A 262 19.76 9.55 0.76
N HIS A 263 20.32 9.49 -0.46
CA HIS A 263 19.87 8.55 -1.49
C HIS A 263 20.10 7.09 -1.07
N TRP A 264 21.31 6.75 -0.59
CA TRP A 264 21.60 5.41 -0.06
C TRP A 264 20.62 4.99 1.05
N LEU A 265 20.36 5.89 2.01
CA LEU A 265 19.43 5.63 3.11
C LEU A 265 17.97 5.57 2.65
N ALA A 266 17.61 6.24 1.56
CA ALA A 266 16.28 6.09 0.97
C ALA A 266 16.07 4.68 0.41
N LEU A 267 17.12 4.07 -0.19
CA LEU A 267 17.09 2.72 -0.76
C LEU A 267 17.15 1.62 0.31
N TYR A 268 18.11 1.68 1.23
CA TYR A 268 18.43 0.58 2.16
C TYR A 268 18.30 0.94 3.65
N GLY A 269 17.97 2.20 3.96
CA GLY A 269 17.94 2.73 5.31
C GLY A 269 16.56 2.76 5.97
N ARG A 270 15.51 2.22 5.35
CA ARG A 270 14.12 2.34 5.84
C ARG A 270 13.61 1.12 6.59
N GLY A 271 14.26 -0.04 6.44
CA GLY A 271 13.88 -1.26 7.15
C GLY A 271 12.46 -1.71 6.78
N LYS A 272 11.70 -2.18 7.77
CA LYS A 272 10.37 -2.80 7.57
C LYS A 272 9.32 -1.84 7.00
N PHE A 273 9.48 -0.52 7.18
CA PHE A 273 8.59 0.51 6.62
C PHE A 273 8.53 0.48 5.08
N THR A 274 9.59 -0.04 4.44
CA THR A 274 9.68 -0.26 2.98
C THR A 274 8.50 -1.05 2.42
N MET A 275 7.94 -2.00 3.19
CA MET A 275 6.83 -2.83 2.72
C MET A 275 5.61 -1.99 2.32
N ALA A 276 5.03 -1.23 3.24
CA ALA A 276 3.86 -0.42 2.94
C ALA A 276 4.16 0.68 1.90
N ARG A 277 5.38 1.20 1.90
CA ARG A 277 5.76 2.30 1.00
C ARG A 277 5.76 1.88 -0.47
N TYR A 278 6.35 0.74 -0.80
CA TYR A 278 6.50 0.29 -2.19
C TYR A 278 5.31 -0.55 -2.68
N GLY A 279 4.20 -0.54 -1.94
CA GLY A 279 2.98 -1.28 -2.28
C GLY A 279 3.02 -2.77 -1.91
N CYS A 280 3.94 -3.19 -1.03
CA CYS A 280 4.17 -4.61 -0.73
C CYS A 280 2.95 -5.38 -0.27
N THR A 281 2.33 -4.78 0.71
CA THR A 281 1.11 -5.25 1.33
C THR A 281 -0.04 -5.31 0.34
N ASP A 282 -0.10 -4.37 -0.62
CA ASP A 282 -1.22 -4.21 -1.53
C ASP A 282 -1.31 -5.39 -2.52
N TYR A 283 -0.20 -5.79 -3.14
CA TYR A 283 -0.22 -6.92 -4.09
C TYR A 283 -0.35 -8.28 -3.40
N LEU A 284 0.25 -8.46 -2.22
CA LEU A 284 0.07 -9.68 -1.44
C LEU A 284 -1.39 -9.83 -0.97
N ALA A 285 -2.05 -8.72 -0.66
CA ALA A 285 -3.46 -8.71 -0.27
C ALA A 285 -4.40 -9.19 -1.39
N VAL A 286 -4.07 -8.88 -2.65
CA VAL A 286 -4.93 -9.22 -3.81
C VAL A 286 -4.47 -10.45 -4.59
N MET A 287 -3.50 -11.21 -4.08
CA MET A 287 -2.96 -12.41 -4.75
C MET A 287 -4.06 -13.42 -5.12
N HIS A 288 -5.08 -13.58 -4.26
CA HIS A 288 -6.21 -14.46 -4.50
C HIS A 288 -7.11 -14.02 -5.67
N ARG A 289 -7.08 -12.75 -6.09
CA ARG A 289 -7.96 -12.25 -7.15
C ARG A 289 -7.55 -12.71 -8.55
N ASN A 290 -6.35 -13.30 -8.71
CA ASN A 290 -5.78 -13.70 -10.01
C ASN A 290 -5.81 -12.57 -11.07
N ILE A 291 -5.66 -11.33 -10.60
CA ILE A 291 -5.61 -10.15 -11.48
C ILE A 291 -4.17 -9.78 -11.87
N ILE A 292 -3.18 -10.22 -11.09
CA ILE A 292 -1.78 -9.83 -11.27
C ILE A 292 -1.25 -10.38 -12.61
N SER A 293 -0.61 -9.51 -13.40
CA SER A 293 -0.08 -9.81 -14.74
C SER A 293 -1.10 -10.32 -15.76
N ARG A 294 -2.41 -10.23 -15.51
CA ARG A 294 -3.43 -10.83 -16.39
C ARG A 294 -3.40 -10.27 -17.81
N GLU A 295 -3.04 -9.00 -17.97
CA GLU A 295 -3.01 -8.30 -19.25
C GLU A 295 -1.64 -8.37 -19.96
N ILE A 296 -0.65 -9.05 -19.38
CA ILE A 296 0.66 -9.29 -19.99
C ILE A 296 0.52 -10.36 -21.09
N LEU A 297 0.88 -10.02 -22.33
CA LEU A 297 0.71 -10.92 -23.47
C LEU A 297 1.69 -12.10 -23.42
N GLU A 298 2.96 -11.81 -23.16
CA GLU A 298 4.04 -12.81 -23.14
C GLU A 298 3.98 -13.66 -21.86
N PRO A 299 3.69 -14.98 -21.95
CA PRO A 299 3.53 -15.82 -20.75
C PRO A 299 4.80 -15.91 -19.90
N SER A 300 5.99 -15.79 -20.50
CA SER A 300 7.27 -15.85 -19.78
C SER A 300 7.51 -14.63 -18.88
N ASP A 301 6.85 -13.50 -19.18
CA ASP A 301 6.90 -12.24 -18.44
C ASP A 301 5.78 -12.08 -17.40
N ARG A 302 4.87 -13.06 -17.30
CA ARG A 302 3.83 -13.08 -16.27
C ARG A 302 4.40 -13.46 -14.90
N ILE A 303 3.87 -12.84 -13.85
CA ILE A 303 4.13 -13.24 -12.48
C ILE A 303 3.23 -14.45 -12.18
N LYS A 304 3.86 -15.56 -11.80
CA LYS A 304 3.15 -16.79 -11.45
C LYS A 304 2.78 -16.79 -9.96
N LEU A 305 1.75 -17.56 -9.61
CA LEU A 305 1.26 -17.65 -8.23
C LEU A 305 2.34 -18.18 -7.26
N ASP A 306 3.10 -19.18 -7.67
CA ASP A 306 4.21 -19.75 -6.89
C ASP A 306 5.27 -18.69 -6.55
N MET A 307 5.55 -17.77 -7.47
CA MET A 307 6.47 -16.65 -7.23
C MET A 307 5.92 -15.69 -6.16
N LEU A 308 4.62 -15.40 -6.17
CA LEU A 308 3.98 -14.54 -5.17
C LEU A 308 3.95 -15.21 -3.79
N GLN A 309 3.59 -16.50 -3.73
CA GLN A 309 3.60 -17.28 -2.49
C GLN A 309 5.00 -17.38 -1.90
N GLN A 310 6.00 -17.70 -2.72
CA GLN A 310 7.40 -17.74 -2.30
C GLN A 310 7.86 -16.40 -1.74
N PHE A 311 7.52 -15.30 -2.42
CA PHE A 311 7.86 -13.97 -1.93
C PHE A 311 7.16 -13.63 -0.61
N ALA A 312 5.88 -13.97 -0.45
CA ALA A 312 5.15 -13.77 0.78
C ALA A 312 5.78 -14.57 1.95
N HIS A 313 6.22 -15.80 1.71
CA HIS A 313 6.96 -16.60 2.69
C HIS A 313 8.29 -15.95 3.08
N GLU A 314 9.06 -15.43 2.13
CA GLU A 314 10.33 -14.77 2.40
C GLU A 314 10.14 -13.50 3.22
N VAL A 315 9.12 -12.70 2.90
CA VAL A 315 8.74 -11.52 3.68
C VAL A 315 8.34 -11.92 5.10
N ALA A 316 7.45 -12.90 5.26
CA ALA A 316 7.00 -13.36 6.56
C ALA A 316 8.17 -13.87 7.42
N ARG A 317 9.03 -14.74 6.86
CA ARG A 317 10.23 -15.23 7.56
C ARG A 317 11.20 -14.12 7.93
N GLY A 318 11.42 -13.15 7.05
CA GLY A 318 12.27 -12.01 7.32
C GLY A 318 11.73 -11.15 8.47
N LEU A 319 10.41 -10.90 8.51
CA LEU A 319 9.76 -10.17 9.59
C LEU A 319 9.84 -10.92 10.94
N ILE A 320 9.53 -12.22 10.93
CA ILE A 320 9.62 -13.10 12.12
C ILE A 320 11.06 -13.12 12.64
N SER A 321 12.04 -13.33 11.75
CA SER A 321 13.47 -13.34 12.10
C SER A 321 13.94 -12.00 12.65
N GLY A 322 13.36 -10.90 12.16
CA GLY A 322 13.64 -9.54 12.58
C GLY A 322 13.06 -9.16 13.95
N GLY A 323 12.31 -10.04 14.62
CA GLY A 323 11.94 -9.91 16.04
C GLY A 323 11.01 -8.75 16.40
N ASP A 324 10.17 -8.31 15.46
CA ASP A 324 9.13 -7.30 15.71
C ASP A 324 7.79 -7.87 15.29
N SER A 325 6.96 -8.19 16.28
CA SER A 325 5.67 -8.85 16.07
C SER A 325 4.67 -7.99 15.32
N SER A 326 4.78 -6.66 15.42
CA SER A 326 3.79 -5.71 14.90
C SER A 326 3.68 -5.80 13.37
N TYR A 327 4.81 -5.88 12.66
CA TYR A 327 4.84 -5.99 11.21
C TYR A 327 4.34 -7.35 10.71
N THR A 328 4.61 -8.44 11.44
CA THR A 328 4.07 -9.76 11.07
C THR A 328 2.55 -9.79 11.20
N VAL A 329 2.01 -9.24 12.29
CA VAL A 329 0.56 -9.12 12.48
C VAL A 329 -0.06 -8.20 11.41
N ALA A 330 0.60 -7.09 11.08
CA ALA A 330 0.14 -6.18 10.02
C ALA A 330 0.10 -6.85 8.63
N LEU A 331 1.10 -7.69 8.30
CA LEU A 331 1.10 -8.47 7.06
C LEU A 331 -0.09 -9.43 7.00
N PHE A 332 -0.34 -10.20 8.06
CA PHE A 332 -1.48 -11.11 8.15
C PHE A 332 -2.79 -10.37 7.96
N LYS A 333 -2.98 -9.26 8.70
CA LYS A 333 -4.16 -8.41 8.57
C LYS A 333 -4.34 -7.89 7.16
N SER A 334 -3.28 -7.42 6.49
CA SER A 334 -3.36 -6.93 5.12
C SER A 334 -3.75 -8.03 4.13
N MET A 335 -3.22 -9.24 4.30
CA MET A 335 -3.52 -10.38 3.41
C MET A 335 -4.93 -10.95 3.61
N THR A 336 -5.53 -10.71 4.78
CA THR A 336 -6.91 -11.09 5.08
C THR A 336 -7.90 -9.94 4.81
N SER A 337 -7.52 -8.67 4.97
CA SER A 337 -8.44 -7.53 4.87
C SER A 337 -9.08 -7.40 3.49
N ALA A 338 -8.34 -7.72 2.43
CA ALA A 338 -8.91 -7.72 1.07
C ALA A 338 -10.09 -8.69 0.92
N MET A 339 -10.14 -9.78 1.69
CA MET A 339 -11.29 -10.69 1.69
C MET A 339 -12.54 -10.12 2.33
N VAL A 340 -12.40 -9.13 3.22
CA VAL A 340 -13.54 -8.49 3.87
C VAL A 340 -14.36 -7.66 2.88
N ASP A 341 -13.68 -7.07 1.89
CA ASP A 341 -14.33 -6.29 0.83
C ASP A 341 -14.91 -7.19 -0.28
N GLU A 342 -14.51 -8.45 -0.36
CA GLU A 342 -15.01 -9.39 -1.35
C GLU A 342 -16.42 -9.89 -1.02
N LYS A 343 -17.27 -9.88 -2.04
CA LYS A 343 -18.69 -10.27 -1.92
C LYS A 343 -19.02 -11.60 -2.63
N SER A 344 -18.00 -12.35 -3.06
CA SER A 344 -18.16 -13.60 -3.82
C SER A 344 -17.58 -14.81 -3.10
N LEU A 345 -18.36 -15.90 -3.02
CA LEU A 345 -17.93 -17.18 -2.46
C LEU A 345 -16.71 -17.75 -3.20
N GLU A 346 -16.64 -17.52 -4.52
CA GLU A 346 -15.50 -17.92 -5.34
C GLU A 346 -14.21 -17.24 -4.86
N ALA A 347 -14.27 -15.94 -4.50
CA ALA A 347 -13.13 -15.23 -3.94
C ALA A 347 -12.67 -15.84 -2.61
N LEU A 348 -13.61 -16.28 -1.76
CA LEU A 348 -13.29 -16.96 -0.50
C LEU A 348 -12.60 -18.31 -0.75
N HIS A 349 -13.13 -19.11 -1.68
CA HIS A 349 -12.50 -20.38 -2.06
C HIS A 349 -11.10 -20.15 -2.62
N GLN A 350 -10.94 -19.16 -3.49
CA GLN A 350 -9.66 -18.84 -4.09
C GLN A 350 -8.66 -18.33 -3.05
N TRP A 351 -9.09 -17.54 -2.07
CA TRP A 351 -8.23 -17.11 -0.96
C TRP A 351 -7.81 -18.28 -0.07
N LYS A 352 -8.75 -19.19 0.26
CA LYS A 352 -8.44 -20.42 1.01
C LYS A 352 -7.44 -21.30 0.24
N ALA A 353 -7.51 -21.34 -1.09
CA ALA A 353 -6.59 -22.12 -1.92
C ALA A 353 -5.22 -21.46 -2.11
N THR A 354 -5.14 -20.13 -2.10
CA THR A 354 -3.92 -19.39 -2.50
C THR A 354 -3.19 -18.72 -1.34
N THR A 355 -3.93 -18.04 -0.47
CA THR A 355 -3.38 -17.11 0.52
C THR A 355 -3.31 -17.74 1.90
N LEU A 356 -4.36 -18.47 2.30
CA LEU A 356 -4.40 -19.17 3.59
C LEU A 356 -3.21 -20.12 3.82
N PRO A 357 -2.74 -20.93 2.84
CA PRO A 357 -1.59 -21.81 3.05
C PRO A 357 -0.31 -21.05 3.38
N VAL A 358 -0.14 -19.84 2.85
CA VAL A 358 1.01 -18.97 3.15
C VAL A 358 0.99 -18.50 4.60
N LEU A 359 -0.18 -18.06 5.07
CA LEU A 359 -0.39 -17.62 6.45
C LEU A 359 -0.23 -18.78 7.44
N GLN A 360 -0.78 -19.95 7.12
CA GLN A 360 -0.64 -21.18 7.91
C GLN A 360 0.81 -21.61 8.04
N ASN A 361 1.57 -21.66 6.94
CA ASN A 361 3.00 -22.00 6.98
C ASN A 361 3.79 -21.01 7.86
N SER A 362 3.49 -19.72 7.73
CA SER A 362 4.13 -18.67 8.53
C SER A 362 3.79 -18.81 10.02
N LEU A 363 2.54 -19.17 10.36
CA LEU A 363 2.12 -19.49 11.72
C LEU A 363 2.84 -20.73 12.27
N THR A 364 2.92 -21.80 11.48
CA THR A 364 3.67 -23.02 11.85
C THR A 364 5.12 -22.69 12.16
N HIS A 365 5.76 -21.87 11.33
CA HIS A 365 7.13 -21.43 11.57
C HIS A 365 7.30 -20.67 12.89
N VAL A 366 6.34 -19.81 13.26
CA VAL A 366 6.34 -19.13 14.58
C VAL A 366 6.22 -20.13 15.73
N ILE A 367 5.37 -21.15 15.58
CA ILE A 367 5.18 -22.20 16.59
C ILE A 367 6.47 -23.00 16.77
N GLU A 368 7.11 -23.42 15.67
CA GLU A 368 8.37 -24.17 15.69
C GLU A 368 9.51 -23.40 16.37
N LEU A 369 9.59 -22.08 16.16
CA LEU A 369 10.60 -21.23 16.79
C LEU A 369 10.36 -21.06 18.30
N ARG A 370 9.13 -21.21 18.79
CA ARG A 370 8.76 -21.01 20.19
C ARG A 370 9.10 -22.23 21.05
N THR A 371 10.38 -22.54 21.14
CA THR A 371 10.90 -23.63 21.98
C THR A 371 11.01 -23.22 23.46
N PRO A 372 11.02 -24.17 24.42
CA PRO A 372 11.29 -23.85 25.83
C PRO A 372 12.63 -23.16 26.05
N ALA A 373 13.65 -23.47 25.23
CA ALA A 373 14.94 -22.81 25.26
C ALA A 373 14.82 -21.33 24.85
N TRP A 374 14.10 -21.05 23.75
CA TRP A 374 13.84 -19.68 23.31
C TRP A 374 13.04 -18.88 24.35
N GLN A 375 12.04 -19.49 24.99
CA GLN A 375 11.22 -18.80 26.01
C GLN A 375 12.01 -18.37 27.24
N ARG A 376 12.98 -19.19 27.67
CA ARG A 376 13.79 -18.95 28.88
C ARG A 376 14.99 -18.04 28.66
N ASP A 377 15.41 -17.81 27.42
CA ASP A 377 16.58 -16.99 27.09
C ASP A 377 16.21 -15.49 26.95
N PRO A 378 16.70 -14.59 27.82
CA PRO A 378 16.47 -13.14 27.69
C PRO A 378 17.16 -12.54 26.45
N LYS A 379 18.17 -13.21 25.88
CA LYS A 379 18.92 -12.78 24.69
C LYS A 379 18.52 -13.59 23.44
N ARG A 380 17.34 -14.21 23.49
CA ARG A 380 16.76 -15.02 22.42
C ARG A 380 16.76 -14.32 21.07
N ARG A 381 16.85 -15.13 20.02
CA ARG A 381 16.71 -14.70 18.62
C ARG A 381 15.68 -15.58 17.92
N PRO A 382 14.63 -15.00 17.32
CA PRO A 382 14.26 -13.57 17.31
C PRO A 382 13.98 -13.03 18.72
N SER A 383 14.13 -11.73 18.96
CA SER A 383 13.91 -11.10 20.28
C SER A 383 12.48 -11.27 20.77
N GLU A 384 11.54 -11.23 19.83
CA GLU A 384 10.11 -11.37 20.06
C GLU A 384 9.50 -12.22 18.94
N LEU A 385 8.52 -13.05 19.30
CA LEU A 385 7.70 -13.79 18.35
C LEU A 385 6.25 -13.33 18.48
N PRO A 386 5.51 -13.12 17.38
CA PRO A 386 4.12 -12.68 17.43
C PRO A 386 3.22 -13.66 18.18
N SER A 387 2.19 -13.14 18.85
CA SER A 387 1.16 -13.98 19.49
C SER A 387 0.52 -14.90 18.45
N THR A 388 0.62 -16.21 18.67
CA THR A 388 0.03 -17.23 17.78
C THR A 388 -1.49 -17.10 17.76
N PHE A 389 -2.09 -16.73 18.90
CA PHE A 389 -3.51 -16.44 18.98
C PHE A 389 -3.88 -15.24 18.11
N HIS A 390 -3.17 -14.11 18.23
CA HIS A 390 -3.44 -12.93 17.39
C HIS A 390 -3.25 -13.21 15.89
N LEU A 391 -2.29 -14.05 15.52
CA LEU A 391 -2.11 -14.47 14.12
C LEU A 391 -3.31 -15.30 13.64
N LYS A 392 -3.80 -16.26 14.43
CA LYS A 392 -4.99 -17.05 14.10
C LYS A 392 -6.23 -16.16 13.98
N VAL A 393 -6.42 -15.19 14.88
CA VAL A 393 -7.50 -14.20 14.78
C VAL A 393 -7.36 -13.38 13.49
N ALA A 394 -6.16 -12.94 13.13
CA ALA A 394 -5.91 -12.20 11.89
C ALA A 394 -6.13 -13.03 10.61
N MET A 395 -6.20 -14.36 10.72
CA MET A 395 -6.49 -15.29 9.62
C MET A 395 -8.00 -15.57 9.46
N LEU A 396 -8.86 -15.04 10.34
CA LEU A 396 -10.30 -15.22 10.21
C LEU A 396 -10.79 -14.56 8.92
N ALA A 397 -11.17 -15.40 7.96
CA ALA A 397 -11.77 -14.96 6.72
C ALA A 397 -13.28 -14.76 6.93
N VAL A 398 -13.73 -13.59 6.50
CA VAL A 398 -15.06 -13.07 6.72
C VAL A 398 -15.91 -13.46 5.49
N PRO A 399 -16.89 -14.37 5.61
CA PRO A 399 -17.55 -14.91 4.43
C PRO A 399 -18.48 -13.90 3.71
N PRO A 400 -18.58 -14.00 2.37
CA PRO A 400 -19.43 -13.12 1.57
C PRO A 400 -20.91 -13.55 1.61
N GLY A 401 -21.81 -12.61 1.84
CA GLY A 401 -23.26 -12.87 1.85
C GLY A 401 -23.83 -13.50 3.14
N LEU A 402 -25.16 -13.65 3.14
CA LEU A 402 -25.90 -14.43 4.14
C LEU A 402 -25.80 -15.93 3.78
N GLY A 403 -25.77 -16.82 4.77
CA GLY A 403 -25.74 -18.29 4.61
C GLY A 403 -24.42 -18.97 4.96
N PHE A 404 -23.40 -18.22 5.38
CA PHE A 404 -22.08 -18.73 5.79
C PHE A 404 -21.72 -18.36 7.24
N GLU A 405 -22.66 -17.80 7.97
CA GLU A 405 -22.51 -17.40 9.37
C GLU A 405 -22.07 -18.59 10.21
N GLN A 406 -22.60 -19.79 9.94
CA GLN A 406 -22.25 -20.98 10.69
C GLN A 406 -20.75 -21.31 10.59
N THR A 407 -20.18 -21.34 9.38
CA THR A 407 -18.74 -21.62 9.20
C THR A 407 -17.87 -20.59 9.92
N PHE A 408 -18.26 -19.32 9.88
CA PHE A 408 -17.53 -18.28 10.61
C PHE A 408 -17.66 -18.42 12.13
N VAL A 409 -18.86 -18.76 12.62
CA VAL A 409 -19.10 -19.05 14.04
C VAL A 409 -18.28 -20.26 14.49
N ASP A 410 -18.17 -21.30 13.67
CA ASP A 410 -17.36 -22.47 13.96
C ASP A 410 -15.87 -22.09 14.08
N ASP A 411 -15.34 -21.31 13.12
CA ASP A 411 -13.96 -20.82 13.13
C ASP A 411 -13.67 -19.96 14.37
N VAL A 412 -14.58 -19.06 14.76
CA VAL A 412 -14.46 -18.25 15.98
C VAL A 412 -14.60 -19.12 17.24
N THR A 413 -15.49 -20.11 17.23
CA THR A 413 -15.70 -21.03 18.37
C THR A 413 -14.46 -21.88 18.64
N ILE A 414 -13.70 -22.27 17.60
CA ILE A 414 -12.40 -22.92 17.76
C ILE A 414 -11.44 -22.01 18.56
N LEU A 415 -11.41 -20.70 18.28
CA LEU A 415 -10.58 -19.75 19.02
C LEU A 415 -11.08 -19.52 20.44
N ILE A 416 -12.40 -19.53 20.67
CA ILE A 416 -12.98 -19.46 22.02
C ILE A 416 -12.56 -20.68 22.85
N LYS A 417 -12.62 -21.88 22.27
CA LYS A 417 -12.16 -23.12 22.91
C LYS A 417 -10.68 -23.04 23.27
N GLU A 418 -9.83 -22.57 22.36
CA GLU A 418 -8.41 -22.36 22.62
C GLU A 418 -8.16 -21.39 23.79
N LEU A 419 -8.98 -20.34 23.95
CA LEU A 419 -8.88 -19.45 25.11
C LEU A 419 -9.30 -20.13 26.41
N ALA A 420 -10.36 -20.93 26.38
CA ALA A 420 -10.89 -21.60 27.56
C ALA A 420 -9.99 -22.75 28.05
N GLU A 421 -9.29 -23.42 27.14
CA GLU A 421 -8.36 -24.51 27.46
C GLU A 421 -6.99 -24.02 27.93
N ASN A 422 -6.64 -22.76 27.66
CA ASN A 422 -5.35 -22.20 28.02
C ASN A 422 -5.31 -21.79 29.50
N THR A 423 -4.21 -22.12 30.19
CA THR A 423 -4.00 -21.77 31.61
C THR A 423 -3.51 -20.34 31.81
N ALA A 424 -3.15 -19.62 30.74
CA ALA A 424 -2.75 -18.23 30.79
C ALA A 424 -3.95 -17.27 30.90
N PRO A 425 -3.76 -16.04 31.44
CA PRO A 425 -4.81 -15.02 31.44
C PRO A 425 -5.37 -14.76 30.03
N TYR A 426 -6.66 -14.98 29.84
CA TYR A 426 -7.28 -14.94 28.51
C TYR A 426 -7.87 -13.57 28.15
N HIS A 427 -8.06 -12.66 29.11
CA HIS A 427 -8.83 -11.43 28.93
C HIS A 427 -8.32 -10.53 27.80
N GLU A 428 -7.00 -10.32 27.66
CA GLU A 428 -6.45 -9.51 26.57
C GLU A 428 -6.70 -10.12 25.19
N ASN A 429 -6.48 -11.44 25.07
CA ASN A 429 -6.75 -12.18 23.84
C ASN A 429 -8.25 -12.21 23.52
N TRP A 430 -9.11 -12.27 24.54
CA TRP A 430 -10.55 -12.20 24.39
C TRP A 430 -11.01 -10.85 23.86
N GLU A 431 -10.52 -9.75 24.43
CA GLU A 431 -10.79 -8.41 23.93
C GLU A 431 -10.28 -8.24 22.49
N HIS A 432 -9.13 -8.83 22.15
CA HIS A 432 -8.63 -8.82 20.77
C HIS A 432 -9.56 -9.56 19.80
N LEU A 433 -10.02 -10.76 20.15
CA LEU A 433 -10.95 -11.53 19.33
C LEU A 433 -12.28 -10.79 19.15
N LYS A 434 -12.86 -10.27 20.24
CA LYS A 434 -14.06 -9.42 20.18
C LYS A 434 -13.86 -8.22 19.28
N TYR A 435 -12.76 -7.49 19.46
CA TYR A 435 -12.46 -6.33 18.63
C TYR A 435 -12.45 -6.73 17.14
N GLN A 436 -11.76 -7.82 16.77
CA GLN A 436 -11.68 -8.25 15.38
C GLN A 436 -13.05 -8.65 14.83
N VAL A 437 -13.82 -9.50 15.53
CA VAL A 437 -15.15 -9.92 15.09
C VAL A 437 -16.12 -8.73 14.95
N LEU A 438 -16.05 -7.74 15.85
CA LEU A 438 -17.00 -6.61 15.90
C LEU A 438 -16.62 -5.41 15.02
N HIS A 439 -15.35 -5.23 14.66
CA HIS A 439 -14.88 -4.03 13.91
C HIS A 439 -14.72 -4.27 12.41
N TYR A 440 -15.34 -5.30 11.84
CA TYR A 440 -15.43 -5.44 10.40
C TYR A 440 -16.41 -4.42 9.77
N HIS A 441 -16.18 -4.12 8.49
CA HIS A 441 -16.74 -3.01 7.71
C HIS A 441 -18.26 -2.78 7.91
N ALA A 442 -18.72 -1.55 7.66
CA ALA A 442 -20.12 -1.15 7.79
C ALA A 442 -21.13 -2.09 7.09
N GLY A 443 -20.71 -2.81 6.04
CA GLY A 443 -21.52 -3.81 5.34
C GLY A 443 -21.88 -5.07 6.16
N TRP A 444 -21.23 -5.30 7.30
CA TRP A 444 -21.46 -6.43 8.19
C TRP A 444 -22.50 -6.18 9.28
N ARG A 445 -22.81 -4.91 9.54
CA ARG A 445 -23.76 -4.49 10.57
C ARG A 445 -25.12 -5.20 10.51
N PRO A 446 -25.74 -5.45 9.32
CA PRO A 446 -27.00 -6.19 9.24
C PRO A 446 -26.90 -7.68 9.64
N ARG A 447 -25.70 -8.24 9.72
CA ARG A 447 -25.46 -9.67 10.04
C ARG A 447 -25.19 -9.93 11.50
N LEU A 448 -24.87 -8.90 12.28
CA LEU A 448 -24.48 -9.07 13.68
C LEU A 448 -25.59 -9.74 14.49
N ALA A 449 -26.86 -9.45 14.20
CA ALA A 449 -28.00 -10.13 14.81
C ALA A 449 -28.04 -11.64 14.49
N HIS A 450 -27.74 -12.04 13.26
CA HIS A 450 -27.68 -13.46 12.88
C HIS A 450 -26.53 -14.19 13.57
N LEU A 451 -25.34 -13.57 13.60
CA LEU A 451 -24.19 -14.13 14.32
C LEU A 451 -24.48 -14.25 15.81
N ALA A 452 -25.13 -13.25 16.40
CA ALA A 452 -25.54 -13.29 17.80
C ALA A 452 -26.45 -14.48 18.10
N LEU A 453 -27.41 -14.78 17.24
CA LEU A 453 -28.30 -15.95 17.41
C LEU A 453 -27.53 -17.27 17.46
N LEU A 454 -26.50 -17.40 16.62
CA LEU A 454 -25.69 -18.62 16.55
C LEU A 454 -24.76 -18.76 17.76
N PHE A 455 -24.11 -17.67 18.19
CA PHE A 455 -23.31 -17.69 19.41
C PHE A 455 -24.17 -17.88 20.66
N GLY A 456 -25.35 -17.25 20.68
CA GLY A 456 -26.21 -17.13 21.84
C GLY A 456 -27.17 -18.28 22.09
N SER A 457 -27.22 -19.29 21.21
CA SER A 457 -28.09 -20.45 21.41
C SER A 457 -27.65 -21.28 22.63
N LEU A 458 -28.62 -21.55 23.52
CA LEU A 458 -28.47 -22.41 24.68
C LEU A 458 -28.78 -23.89 24.39
N GLU A 459 -29.14 -24.26 23.14
CA GLU A 459 -29.59 -25.61 22.79
C GLU A 459 -28.57 -26.71 23.12
N ASN A 460 -27.28 -26.38 23.12
CA ASN A 460 -26.18 -27.32 23.37
C ASN A 460 -25.38 -27.00 24.63
N VAL A 461 -25.94 -26.19 25.55
CA VAL A 461 -25.27 -25.79 26.79
C VAL A 461 -25.78 -26.63 27.94
N ASP A 462 -24.88 -27.26 28.69
CA ASP A 462 -25.23 -27.84 30.00
C ASP A 462 -25.43 -26.70 31.00
N VAL A 463 -26.67 -26.26 31.14
CA VAL A 463 -27.04 -25.16 32.04
C VAL A 463 -26.80 -25.49 33.52
N GLY A 464 -26.59 -26.75 33.89
CA GLY A 464 -26.22 -27.15 35.24
C GLY A 464 -24.74 -26.89 35.55
N HIS A 465 -23.88 -26.97 34.54
CA HIS A 465 -22.44 -26.77 34.65
C HIS A 465 -21.89 -26.05 33.41
N PRO A 466 -22.22 -24.77 33.21
CA PRO A 466 -21.78 -24.02 32.04
C PRO A 466 -20.25 -23.93 32.01
N THR A 467 -19.67 -24.17 30.83
CA THR A 467 -18.23 -24.08 30.65
C THR A 467 -17.81 -22.63 30.38
N LEU A 468 -16.51 -22.31 30.52
CA LEU A 468 -15.99 -21.01 30.11
C LEU A 468 -16.27 -20.72 28.62
N VAL A 469 -16.26 -21.75 27.77
CA VAL A 469 -16.64 -21.61 26.35
C VAL A 469 -18.06 -21.08 26.21
N ASP A 470 -19.00 -21.58 27.01
CA ASP A 470 -20.40 -21.14 27.00
C ASP A 470 -20.53 -19.68 27.44
N HIS A 471 -19.84 -19.30 28.52
CA HIS A 471 -19.80 -17.90 28.96
C HIS A 471 -19.24 -16.95 27.90
N LEU A 472 -18.14 -17.32 27.24
CA LEU A 472 -17.52 -16.48 26.20
C LEU A 472 -18.40 -16.40 24.95
N ARG A 473 -19.08 -17.48 24.56
CA ARG A 473 -20.05 -17.46 23.45
C ARG A 473 -21.21 -16.51 23.74
N ILE A 474 -21.76 -16.54 24.96
CA ILE A 474 -22.84 -15.64 25.37
C ILE A 474 -22.36 -14.18 25.44
N ASP A 475 -21.14 -13.92 25.94
CA ASP A 475 -20.55 -12.57 25.92
C ASP A 475 -20.36 -12.04 24.48
N MET A 476 -19.88 -12.88 23.55
CA MET A 476 -19.81 -12.51 22.13
C MET A 476 -21.18 -12.17 21.55
N ALA A 477 -22.19 -13.01 21.84
CA ALA A 477 -23.56 -12.79 21.39
C ALA A 477 -24.11 -11.45 21.91
N LYS A 478 -23.93 -11.15 23.20
CA LYS A 478 -24.30 -9.86 23.81
C LYS A 478 -23.69 -8.68 23.02
N GLN A 479 -22.38 -8.71 22.80
CA GLN A 479 -21.69 -7.62 22.09
C GLN A 479 -22.15 -7.47 20.63
N LEU A 480 -22.45 -8.57 19.95
CA LEU A 480 -22.98 -8.57 18.59
C LEU A 480 -24.38 -7.95 18.52
N VAL A 481 -25.28 -8.31 19.44
CA VAL A 481 -26.62 -7.74 19.54
C VAL A 481 -26.56 -6.25 19.83
N GLU A 482 -25.75 -5.82 20.79
CA GLU A 482 -25.60 -4.41 21.18
C GLU A 482 -25.13 -3.51 20.02
N ARG A 483 -24.41 -4.07 19.05
CA ARG A 483 -23.87 -3.34 17.88
C ARG A 483 -24.66 -3.59 16.59
N ALA A 484 -25.67 -4.47 16.61
CA ALA A 484 -26.49 -4.75 15.45
C ALA A 484 -27.35 -3.54 15.06
N TYR A 485 -27.47 -3.30 13.76
CA TYR A 485 -28.49 -2.40 13.22
C TYR A 485 -29.84 -3.11 13.18
N ASP A 486 -30.92 -2.33 13.09
CA ASP A 486 -32.28 -2.85 12.85
C ASP A 486 -32.27 -3.93 11.76
N PRO A 487 -32.46 -5.21 12.13
CA PRO A 487 -32.62 -6.28 11.18
C PRO A 487 -33.94 -6.04 10.45
N LYS A 488 -33.86 -5.60 9.19
CA LYS A 488 -35.04 -5.46 8.31
C LYS A 488 -35.88 -6.74 8.22
N ASP A 489 -35.28 -7.88 8.53
CA ASP A 489 -35.94 -9.16 8.67
C ASP A 489 -36.57 -9.30 10.07
N LYS A 490 -37.91 -9.27 10.12
CA LYS A 490 -38.69 -9.40 11.35
C LYS A 490 -38.51 -10.77 12.01
N GLU A 491 -38.23 -11.83 11.26
CA GLU A 491 -38.02 -13.16 11.83
C GLU A 491 -36.76 -13.17 12.71
N VAL A 492 -35.70 -12.49 12.27
CA VAL A 492 -34.46 -12.34 13.03
C VAL A 492 -34.72 -11.61 14.34
N VAL A 493 -35.52 -10.55 14.32
CA VAL A 493 -35.91 -9.81 15.53
C VAL A 493 -36.65 -10.72 16.52
N VAL A 494 -37.63 -11.50 16.04
CA VAL A 494 -38.38 -12.46 16.88
C VAL A 494 -37.45 -13.49 17.49
N ARG A 495 -36.52 -14.03 16.70
CA ARG A 495 -35.54 -15.00 17.19
C ARG A 495 -34.59 -14.40 18.23
N VAL A 496 -34.16 -13.15 18.07
CA VAL A 496 -33.28 -12.47 19.05
C VAL A 496 -34.05 -12.25 20.36
N LYS A 497 -35.33 -11.86 20.30
CA LYS A 497 -36.20 -11.79 21.48
C LYS A 497 -36.32 -13.15 22.18
N GLN A 498 -36.54 -14.22 21.42
CA GLN A 498 -36.64 -15.58 21.97
C GLN A 498 -35.33 -16.04 22.62
N MET A 499 -34.18 -15.71 22.02
CA MET A 499 -32.86 -15.98 22.60
C MET A 499 -32.68 -15.22 23.94
N LEU A 500 -33.01 -13.93 24.00
CA LEU A 500 -32.91 -13.17 25.26
C LEU A 500 -33.86 -13.72 26.34
N ARG A 501 -35.06 -14.19 25.97
CA ARG A 501 -35.98 -14.88 26.89
C ARG A 501 -35.41 -16.19 27.42
N SER A 502 -34.73 -16.97 26.59
CA SER A 502 -34.12 -18.22 27.05
C SER A 502 -32.98 -17.96 28.03
N TRP A 503 -32.21 -16.90 27.83
CA TRP A 503 -31.20 -16.45 28.79
C TRP A 503 -31.82 -15.97 30.10
N ALA A 504 -32.91 -15.19 30.03
CA ALA A 504 -33.66 -14.69 31.17
C ALA A 504 -34.21 -15.80 32.09
N GLY A 505 -34.68 -16.89 31.47
CA GLY A 505 -35.19 -18.08 32.17
C GLY A 505 -34.12 -19.10 32.54
N CYS A 506 -32.85 -18.86 32.22
CA CYS A 506 -31.77 -19.81 32.48
C CYS A 506 -31.47 -19.90 34.00
N PRO A 507 -31.16 -21.09 34.56
CA PRO A 507 -30.76 -21.21 35.96
C PRO A 507 -29.43 -20.52 36.29
N VAL A 508 -28.58 -20.27 35.29
CA VAL A 508 -27.28 -19.58 35.43
C VAL A 508 -27.50 -18.08 35.60
N GLU A 509 -27.08 -17.52 36.74
CA GLU A 509 -27.33 -16.12 37.11
C GLU A 509 -26.67 -15.14 36.13
N GLU A 510 -25.44 -15.42 35.69
CA GLU A 510 -24.70 -14.57 34.75
C GLU A 510 -25.41 -14.46 33.40
N PHE A 511 -26.08 -15.54 32.94
CA PHE A 511 -26.86 -15.50 31.69
C PHE A 511 -28.14 -14.67 31.86
N ARG A 512 -28.82 -14.78 33.01
CA ARG A 512 -29.97 -13.92 33.33
C ARG A 512 -29.58 -12.45 33.40
N HIS A 513 -28.47 -12.14 34.07
CA HIS A 513 -27.94 -10.79 34.17
C HIS A 513 -27.53 -10.25 32.79
N GLY A 514 -26.86 -11.08 31.99
CA GLY A 514 -26.49 -10.77 30.61
C GLY A 514 -27.70 -10.40 29.75
N ALA A 515 -28.82 -11.11 29.89
CA ALA A 515 -30.06 -10.82 29.19
C ALA A 515 -30.65 -9.46 29.59
N ARG A 516 -30.74 -9.16 30.89
CA ARG A 516 -31.23 -7.87 31.41
C ARG A 516 -30.36 -6.71 30.94
N ASP A 517 -29.04 -6.84 31.05
CA ASP A 517 -28.08 -5.84 30.59
C ASP A 517 -28.21 -5.54 29.10
N THR A 518 -28.29 -6.59 28.29
CA THR A 518 -28.40 -6.46 26.83
C THR A 518 -29.69 -5.74 26.47
N LEU A 519 -30.80 -6.10 27.13
CA LEU A 519 -32.09 -5.45 26.92
C LEU A 519 -32.05 -3.96 27.28
N ASN A 520 -31.51 -3.61 28.44
CA ASN A 520 -31.36 -2.22 28.88
C ASN A 520 -30.56 -1.39 27.87
N ARG A 521 -29.50 -1.96 27.31
CA ARG A 521 -28.66 -1.30 26.30
C ARG A 521 -29.35 -1.17 24.94
N LEU A 522 -30.12 -2.18 24.52
CA LEU A 522 -30.92 -2.10 23.30
C LEU A 522 -31.99 -0.99 23.42
N GLN A 523 -32.67 -0.90 24.55
CA GLN A 523 -33.70 0.10 24.82
C GLN A 523 -33.11 1.53 24.93
N GLY A 524 -31.90 1.66 25.48
CA GLY A 524 -31.19 2.93 25.62
C GLY A 524 -30.36 3.35 24.40
N GLY A 525 -30.23 2.51 23.37
CA GLY A 525 -29.28 2.69 22.27
C GLY A 525 -29.86 2.45 20.87
N PHE A 526 -29.02 1.99 19.94
CA PHE A 526 -29.39 1.71 18.53
C PHE A 526 -30.46 0.60 18.37
N GLY A 527 -30.76 -0.15 19.44
CA GLY A 527 -31.80 -1.17 19.47
C GLY A 527 -33.22 -0.63 19.53
N LYS A 528 -33.41 0.63 19.92
CA LYS A 528 -34.73 1.22 20.18
C LYS A 528 -35.66 1.23 18.96
N GLU A 529 -35.09 1.22 17.75
CA GLU A 529 -35.86 1.19 16.50
C GLU A 529 -36.60 -0.14 16.30
N TRP A 530 -36.12 -1.24 16.88
CA TRP A 530 -36.62 -2.60 16.64
C TRP A 530 -36.85 -3.43 17.91
N PHE A 531 -36.61 -2.84 19.08
CA PHE A 531 -36.95 -3.36 20.41
C PHE A 531 -37.75 -2.30 21.20
N ASN A 532 -39.08 -2.29 21.02
CA ASN A 532 -40.01 -1.42 21.77
C ASN A 532 -40.79 -2.20 22.83
N THR A 533 -40.97 -1.59 24.01
CA THR A 533 -41.57 -2.20 25.21
C THR A 533 -43.07 -2.45 25.13
N ALA A 534 -43.79 -1.86 24.17
CA ALA A 534 -45.25 -1.89 24.16
C ALA A 534 -45.87 -3.25 23.79
N GLU A 535 -45.12 -4.18 23.17
CA GLU A 535 -45.68 -5.47 22.74
C GLU A 535 -44.84 -6.71 23.11
N ASP A 536 -43.61 -6.57 23.63
CA ASP A 536 -42.60 -7.59 23.32
C ASP A 536 -41.84 -8.29 24.45
N LEU A 537 -41.92 -7.92 25.74
CA LEU A 537 -41.27 -8.70 26.82
C LEU A 537 -41.79 -8.24 28.20
N GLU A 538 -42.81 -8.91 28.74
CA GLU A 538 -43.12 -8.82 30.18
C GLU A 538 -42.06 -9.59 30.95
N TRP A 539 -41.11 -8.87 31.53
CA TRP A 539 -40.24 -9.42 32.57
C TRP A 539 -41.03 -9.36 33.87
N THR A 540 -41.51 -10.50 34.36
CA THR A 540 -41.92 -10.57 35.75
C THR A 540 -40.67 -10.43 36.59
N ASP A 541 -40.50 -9.27 37.22
CA ASP A 541 -39.60 -9.13 38.36
C ASP A 541 -40.09 -10.10 39.44
N SER A 542 -39.46 -11.27 39.51
CA SER A 542 -39.69 -12.24 40.56
C SER A 542 -39.21 -11.75 41.93
N ASP A 543 -38.48 -10.62 41.98
CA ASP A 543 -37.82 -10.13 43.19
C ASP A 543 -38.34 -8.78 43.72
N SER A 544 -39.31 -8.12 43.07
CA SER A 544 -39.97 -6.94 43.65
C SER A 544 -41.28 -7.33 44.35
N GLY A 545 -41.13 -8.07 45.44
CA GLY A 545 -42.18 -8.20 46.45
C GLY A 545 -42.37 -6.89 47.20
N GLU A 546 -42.76 -5.80 46.53
CA GLU A 546 -43.18 -4.57 47.19
C GLU A 546 -44.18 -3.81 46.31
N THR A 547 -45.45 -3.92 46.69
CA THR A 547 -46.54 -3.07 46.20
C THR A 547 -46.40 -1.70 46.85
N PHE A 548 -45.88 -0.72 46.12
CA PHE A 548 -46.10 0.69 46.44
C PHE A 548 -47.01 1.31 45.38
N SER A 549 -48.27 1.46 45.78
CA SER A 549 -49.25 2.30 45.11
C SER A 549 -48.98 3.75 45.49
N LEU A 550 -48.76 4.63 44.52
CA LEU A 550 -48.87 6.06 44.70
C LEU A 550 -49.63 6.65 43.52
N HIS A 551 -50.83 7.13 43.85
CA HIS A 551 -51.68 7.94 42.99
C HIS A 551 -51.15 9.38 42.91
N VAL A 552 -51.28 9.93 41.70
CA VAL A 552 -51.10 11.31 41.20
C VAL A 552 -49.70 11.66 40.70
#